data_AF-A0A1R3RCM9-F1
#
_entry.id   AF-A0A1R3RCM9-F1
#
_cell.length_a   1.000
_cell.length_b   1.000
_cell.length_c   1.000
_cell.angle_alpha   90.00
_cell.angle_beta   90.00
_cell.angle_gamma   90.00
#
_symmetry.space_group_name_H-M   'P 1'
#
loop_
_entity.id
_entity.type
_entity.pdbx_description
1 polymer ?
#
loop_
_entity_poly.entity_id
_entity_poly.type
_entity_poly.pdbx_seq_one_letter_code
_entity_poly.pdbx_strand_id
1 'polypeptide(L)'
;MLASSDDEDEGEEDDDDDDDDDDDDNNNTKHSSDDTRGRRKSSLPSATERATSPSQSTKSTNLTAVPDALAAKFPSLFNTEKPPSPKILITTSLNSTLHHEAELLTDLFPNSVYVRRSRHRFAHQFSIREISKFASNRNFTAVVILREDQKKPTGLDIVHLPTGPMFHFSMTNWVEGKRIPGHGNSTEHWPELILNNFRTPLGLLTAHLFRTLFPPQPDIEGRQVVTVLNSRDYLFFRRHRYVFREKRETEKAVVGTDGKEMKGAEGIRAGMQELGPRFTLKLRRVDKGIQRASGQEWEWKGGMEKTRTKFQL
;
A
#
# COMPACT_ATOMS: atom_id res chain seq x y z
N MET A 1 29.37 27.01 -76.52
CA MET A 1 29.09 25.76 -77.24
C MET A 1 28.16 24.96 -76.35
N LEU A 2 26.85 25.16 -76.56
CA LEU A 2 25.90 24.19 -77.19
C LEU A 2 25.46 23.15 -76.15
N ALA A 3 24.19 22.83 -75.87
CA ALA A 3 22.83 23.28 -76.20
C ALA A 3 21.90 22.39 -75.29
N SER A 4 20.86 22.91 -74.60
CA SER A 4 19.41 22.72 -74.87
C SER A 4 18.97 21.26 -75.12
N SER A 5 17.83 20.70 -74.71
CA SER A 5 16.44 21.16 -74.49
C SER A 5 15.63 19.86 -74.15
N ASP A 6 14.63 19.88 -73.25
CA ASP A 6 13.16 19.79 -73.51
C ASP A 6 12.71 18.38 -73.98
N ASP A 7 11.52 17.81 -73.73
CA ASP A 7 10.26 18.19 -73.08
C ASP A 7 9.36 16.93 -73.01
N GLU A 8 8.25 17.03 -72.25
CA GLU A 8 6.89 16.44 -72.43
C GLU A 8 6.68 14.90 -72.39
N ASP A 9 5.80 14.31 -71.58
CA ASP A 9 4.32 14.43 -71.33
C ASP A 9 3.48 13.43 -72.16
N GLU A 10 2.29 13.10 -71.62
CA GLU A 10 1.12 12.39 -72.19
C GLU A 10 0.90 10.88 -71.96
N GLY A 11 -0.31 10.59 -71.45
CA GLY A 11 -0.97 9.28 -71.52
C GLY A 11 -2.09 9.03 -70.50
N GLU A 12 -3.20 9.80 -70.57
CA GLU A 12 -4.55 9.56 -69.99
C GLU A 12 -5.20 8.28 -70.60
N GLU A 13 -6.23 7.61 -70.06
CA GLU A 13 -7.70 7.91 -69.99
C GLU A 13 -8.34 6.79 -69.12
N ASP A 14 -9.25 7.05 -68.16
CA ASP A 14 -10.75 7.13 -68.22
C ASP A 14 -11.41 5.82 -68.73
N ASP A 15 -12.50 5.25 -68.17
CA ASP A 15 -13.84 5.79 -67.89
C ASP A 15 -14.61 4.96 -66.83
N ASP A 16 -15.58 5.60 -66.17
CA ASP A 16 -17.02 5.27 -66.16
C ASP A 16 -17.70 5.75 -64.86
N ASP A 17 -18.10 7.02 -64.87
CA ASP A 17 -19.26 7.55 -64.14
C ASP A 17 -20.54 7.23 -64.94
N ASP A 18 -21.66 7.02 -64.25
CA ASP A 18 -23.01 7.26 -64.80
C ASP A 18 -24.01 7.46 -63.63
N ASP A 19 -24.14 8.74 -63.28
CA ASP A 19 -25.37 9.55 -63.15
C ASP A 19 -26.68 8.99 -62.53
N ASP A 20 -27.10 9.71 -61.48
CA ASP A 20 -28.38 10.36 -61.22
C ASP A 20 -29.63 9.98 -62.05
N ASP A 21 -30.79 9.86 -61.38
CA ASP A 21 -31.94 10.70 -61.74
C ASP A 21 -33.06 10.68 -60.68
N ASP A 22 -33.82 11.76 -60.75
CA ASP A 22 -34.68 12.39 -59.76
C ASP A 22 -36.14 11.84 -59.65
N ASP A 23 -36.87 12.51 -58.75
CA ASP A 23 -38.27 12.91 -58.88
C ASP A 23 -39.41 12.14 -58.16
N ASP A 24 -39.86 12.79 -57.08
CA ASP A 24 -41.17 13.48 -56.98
C ASP A 24 -42.32 12.96 -56.07
N ASP A 25 -42.74 13.95 -55.28
CA ASP A 25 -44.11 14.38 -54.95
C ASP A 25 -45.01 13.70 -53.88
N ASN A 26 -45.09 14.44 -52.76
CA ASN A 26 -46.27 15.13 -52.22
C ASN A 26 -47.46 14.40 -51.54
N ASN A 27 -47.62 14.80 -50.26
CA ASN A 27 -48.83 15.28 -49.58
C ASN A 27 -49.74 14.35 -48.72
N ASN A 28 -49.64 14.63 -47.40
CA ASN A 28 -50.72 14.99 -46.46
C ASN A 28 -51.66 13.89 -45.89
N THR A 29 -51.55 13.60 -44.59
CA THR A 29 -52.67 13.72 -43.62
C THR A 29 -52.28 13.38 -42.17
N LYS A 30 -52.89 14.10 -41.22
CA LYS A 30 -52.81 13.93 -39.76
C LYS A 30 -53.41 12.58 -39.32
N HIS A 31 -52.76 11.86 -38.40
CA HIS A 31 -53.41 11.37 -37.15
C HIS A 31 -52.41 10.70 -36.18
N SER A 32 -52.70 10.90 -34.90
CA SER A 32 -52.13 10.28 -33.71
C SER A 32 -52.26 8.75 -33.66
N SER A 33 -51.19 8.05 -33.28
CA SER A 33 -51.31 6.85 -32.45
C SER A 33 -49.98 6.52 -31.78
N ASP A 34 -50.06 6.44 -30.46
CA ASP A 34 -49.14 5.79 -29.53
C ASP A 34 -48.78 4.38 -30.03
N ASP A 35 -47.50 4.06 -30.16
CA ASP A 35 -47.07 2.66 -30.25
C ASP A 35 -45.63 2.46 -29.76
N THR A 36 -45.58 1.84 -28.59
CA THR A 36 -44.40 1.34 -27.90
C THR A 36 -43.52 0.46 -28.79
N ARG A 37 -42.26 0.86 -29.03
CA ARG A 37 -41.21 -0.04 -29.53
C ARG A 37 -40.00 -0.05 -28.59
N GLY A 38 -39.91 -1.15 -27.85
CA GLY A 38 -38.86 -1.44 -26.88
C GLY A 38 -37.47 -1.44 -27.51
N ARG A 39 -36.62 -0.54 -27.02
CA ARG A 39 -35.19 -0.51 -27.33
C ARG A 39 -34.50 -1.72 -26.68
N ARG A 40 -34.03 -2.66 -27.51
CA ARG A 40 -33.20 -3.80 -27.07
C ARG A 40 -31.98 -3.26 -26.31
N LYS A 41 -31.85 -3.62 -25.02
CA LYS A 41 -30.66 -3.34 -24.22
C LYS A 41 -29.49 -4.14 -24.80
N SER A 42 -28.44 -3.45 -25.23
CA SER A 42 -27.16 -4.06 -25.59
C SER A 42 -26.61 -4.81 -24.37
N SER A 43 -26.20 -6.06 -24.57
CA SER A 43 -25.71 -6.99 -23.54
C SER A 43 -24.27 -6.73 -23.08
N LEU A 44 -23.77 -5.50 -23.24
CA LEU A 44 -22.45 -5.11 -22.77
C LEU A 44 -22.63 -4.43 -21.41
N PRO A 45 -22.06 -4.99 -20.32
CA PRO A 45 -22.22 -4.40 -19.01
C PRO A 45 -21.61 -2.99 -18.99
N SER A 46 -22.43 -2.01 -18.63
CA SER A 46 -22.00 -0.64 -18.34
C SER A 46 -20.92 -0.67 -17.25
N ALA A 47 -20.02 0.32 -17.21
CA ALA A 47 -18.95 0.39 -16.20
C ALA A 47 -19.46 0.27 -14.74
N THR A 48 -20.74 0.53 -14.51
CA THR A 48 -21.46 0.37 -13.23
C THR A 48 -21.80 -1.09 -12.87
N GLU A 49 -21.84 -2.01 -13.84
CA GLU A 49 -22.14 -3.44 -13.66
C GLU A 49 -20.89 -4.31 -13.45
N ARG A 50 -19.71 -3.69 -13.35
CA ARG A 50 -18.52 -4.42 -12.90
C ARG A 50 -18.73 -4.82 -11.45
N ALA A 51 -19.03 -6.10 -11.21
CA ALA A 51 -19.17 -6.67 -9.87
C ALA A 51 -18.08 -6.11 -8.94
N THR A 52 -18.49 -5.47 -7.85
CA THR A 52 -17.59 -4.92 -6.84
C THR A 52 -16.67 -6.04 -6.38
N SER A 53 -15.41 -6.01 -6.82
CA SER A 53 -14.47 -7.08 -6.49
C SER A 53 -14.35 -7.12 -4.97
N PRO A 54 -14.52 -8.29 -4.34
CA PRO A 54 -14.55 -8.39 -2.88
C PRO A 54 -13.30 -7.72 -2.31
N SER A 55 -13.50 -6.86 -1.32
CA SER A 55 -12.40 -6.23 -0.56
C SER A 55 -11.70 -7.22 0.37
N GLN A 56 -12.27 -8.42 0.51
CA GLN A 56 -11.83 -9.47 1.43
C GLN A 56 -11.30 -10.67 0.66
N SER A 57 -10.25 -11.31 1.19
CA SER A 57 -9.72 -12.55 0.64
C SER A 57 -10.72 -13.69 0.82
N THR A 58 -10.91 -14.50 -0.22
CA THR A 58 -11.79 -15.69 -0.21
C THR A 58 -11.10 -16.93 0.37
N LYS A 59 -9.85 -16.83 0.85
CA LYS A 59 -9.18 -17.95 1.53
C LYS A 59 -9.77 -18.15 2.93
N SER A 60 -10.74 -19.05 3.04
CA SER A 60 -11.20 -19.61 4.31
C SER A 60 -10.11 -20.55 4.87
N THR A 61 -9.26 -20.03 5.75
CA THR A 61 -8.47 -20.88 6.65
C THR A 61 -9.06 -20.79 8.04
N ASN A 62 -9.16 -21.92 8.75
CA ASN A 62 -9.58 -21.97 10.15
C ASN A 62 -8.68 -21.07 11.00
N LEU A 63 -9.13 -19.84 11.28
CA LEU A 63 -8.35 -18.78 11.94
C LEU A 63 -7.87 -19.19 13.35
N THR A 64 -8.57 -20.10 14.02
CA THR A 64 -8.29 -20.49 15.41
C THR A 64 -7.00 -21.30 15.59
N ALA A 65 -6.63 -22.15 14.61
CA ALA A 65 -5.45 -23.02 14.72
C ALA A 65 -4.17 -22.40 14.10
N VAL A 66 -4.31 -21.26 13.43
CA VAL A 66 -3.23 -20.58 12.71
C VAL A 66 -2.18 -19.93 13.66
N PRO A 67 -2.57 -19.30 14.79
CA PRO A 67 -1.61 -18.67 15.69
C PRO A 67 -0.57 -19.65 16.24
N ASP A 68 -0.99 -20.84 16.67
CA ASP A 68 -0.09 -21.84 17.26
C ASP A 68 0.90 -22.38 16.21
N ALA A 69 0.42 -22.65 15.00
CA ALA A 69 1.27 -23.09 13.89
C ALA A 69 2.29 -22.02 13.47
N LEU A 70 1.89 -20.74 13.50
CA LEU A 70 2.81 -19.62 13.22
C LEU A 70 3.80 -19.41 14.37
N ALA A 71 3.37 -19.56 15.62
CA ALA A 71 4.22 -19.46 16.79
C ALA A 71 5.29 -20.56 16.78
N ALA A 72 4.93 -21.79 16.38
CA ALA A 72 5.88 -22.88 16.20
C ALA A 72 6.93 -22.59 15.11
N LYS A 73 6.52 -21.91 14.02
CA LYS A 73 7.43 -21.55 12.92
C LYS A 73 8.32 -20.35 13.23
N PHE A 74 7.79 -19.37 13.97
CA PHE A 74 8.45 -18.09 14.26
C PHE A 74 8.40 -17.78 15.76
N PRO A 75 9.06 -18.59 16.61
CA PRO A 75 8.98 -18.44 18.06
C PRO A 75 9.49 -17.09 18.55
N SER A 76 10.49 -16.50 17.86
CA SER A 76 11.04 -15.17 18.17
C SER A 76 10.02 -14.04 18.02
N LEU A 77 9.06 -14.17 17.12
CA LEU A 77 8.07 -13.15 16.80
C LEU A 77 6.78 -13.29 17.62
N PHE A 78 6.42 -14.52 17.97
CA PHE A 78 5.19 -14.85 18.72
C PHE A 78 5.45 -15.16 20.20
N ASN A 79 6.63 -14.82 20.73
CA ASN A 79 6.93 -15.07 22.15
C ASN A 79 5.84 -14.45 23.04
N THR A 80 5.27 -15.27 23.92
CA THR A 80 4.14 -14.93 24.78
C THR A 80 4.58 -14.12 26.01
N GLU A 81 5.88 -14.08 26.28
CA GLU A 81 6.44 -13.21 27.31
C GLU A 81 6.19 -11.73 27.00
N LYS A 82 6.19 -10.89 28.05
CA LYS A 82 5.92 -9.46 27.94
C LYS A 82 6.83 -8.86 26.85
N PRO A 83 6.25 -8.27 25.78
CA PRO A 83 7.05 -7.77 24.67
C PRO A 83 7.97 -6.65 25.19
N PRO A 84 9.29 -6.70 24.91
CA PRO A 84 10.20 -5.65 25.29
C PRO A 84 9.80 -4.35 24.59
N SER A 85 10.12 -3.20 25.21
CA SER A 85 9.98 -1.90 24.54
C SER A 85 10.74 -1.94 23.22
N PRO A 86 10.12 -1.56 22.09
CA PRO A 86 10.79 -1.63 20.79
C PRO A 86 12.03 -0.74 20.84
N LYS A 87 13.15 -1.23 20.32
CA LYS A 87 14.36 -0.45 20.10
C LYS A 87 14.81 -0.73 18.68
N ILE A 88 14.63 0.25 17.81
CA ILE A 88 14.69 0.04 16.37
C ILE A 88 15.91 0.71 15.79
N LEU A 89 16.73 -0.03 15.04
CA LEU A 89 17.83 0.53 14.27
C LEU A 89 17.34 0.82 12.86
N ILE A 90 17.28 2.09 12.47
CA ILE A 90 16.99 2.49 11.10
C ILE A 90 18.30 2.70 10.36
N THR A 91 18.40 2.12 9.18
CA THR A 91 19.56 2.26 8.29
C THR A 91 19.09 2.32 6.84
N THR A 92 19.95 2.74 5.93
CA THR A 92 19.66 2.77 4.48
C THR A 92 20.32 1.60 3.74
N SER A 93 20.11 1.50 2.43
CA SER A 93 20.96 0.71 1.53
C SER A 93 22.39 1.28 1.48
N LEU A 94 23.33 0.48 0.95
CA LEU A 94 24.69 0.95 0.68
C LEU A 94 24.65 2.17 -0.24
N ASN A 95 25.49 3.16 0.06
CA ASN A 95 25.64 4.39 -0.74
C ASN A 95 24.35 5.18 -0.98
N SER A 96 23.33 5.00 -0.14
CA SER A 96 22.07 5.73 -0.26
C SER A 96 22.24 7.23 0.05
N THR A 97 21.47 8.07 -0.64
CA THR A 97 21.29 9.49 -0.38
C THR A 97 20.06 9.81 0.46
N LEU A 98 19.20 8.82 0.75
CA LEU A 98 17.93 8.97 1.47
C LEU A 98 18.12 9.13 3.00
N HIS A 99 18.99 10.04 3.41
CA HIS A 99 19.26 10.30 4.82
C HIS A 99 18.09 11.05 5.47
N HIS A 100 17.51 12.02 4.76
CA HIS A 100 16.37 12.79 5.25
C HIS A 100 15.13 11.90 5.45
N GLU A 101 14.84 11.02 4.50
CA GLU A 101 13.71 10.11 4.58
C GLU A 101 13.91 9.05 5.67
N ALA A 102 15.15 8.60 5.90
CA ALA A 102 15.46 7.73 7.02
C ALA A 102 15.25 8.42 8.37
N GLU A 103 15.56 9.71 8.49
CA GLU A 103 15.24 10.51 9.68
C GLU A 103 13.72 10.70 9.84
N LEU A 104 12.97 10.92 8.77
CA LEU A 104 11.49 10.97 8.83
C LEU A 104 10.89 9.64 9.31
N LEU A 105 11.51 8.50 8.98
CA LEU A 105 11.10 7.22 9.55
C LEU A 105 11.39 7.11 11.05
N THR A 106 12.37 7.85 11.58
CA THR A 106 12.61 7.85 13.03
C THR A 106 11.51 8.54 13.82
N ASP A 107 10.85 9.56 13.24
CA ASP A 107 9.65 10.17 13.81
C ASP A 107 8.45 9.20 13.78
N LEU A 108 8.39 8.32 12.78
CA LEU A 108 7.29 7.37 12.61
C LEU A 108 7.36 6.19 13.58
N PHE A 109 8.55 5.63 13.78
CA PHE A 109 8.78 4.46 14.62
C PHE A 109 9.29 4.88 16.01
N PRO A 110 8.56 4.58 17.10
CA PRO A 110 8.99 4.93 18.45
C PRO A 110 10.33 4.31 18.82
N ASN A 111 11.11 5.04 19.63
CA ASN A 111 12.41 4.60 20.16
C ASN A 111 13.35 4.02 19.07
N SER A 112 13.40 4.74 17.95
CA SER A 112 14.21 4.37 16.80
C SER A 112 15.42 5.30 16.66
N VAL A 113 16.53 4.75 16.17
CA VAL A 113 17.78 5.48 15.97
C VAL A 113 18.24 5.27 14.56
N TYR A 114 18.49 6.37 13.85
CA TYR A 114 19.09 6.33 12.52
C TYR A 114 20.61 6.18 12.61
N VAL A 115 21.16 5.19 11.91
CA VAL A 115 22.60 5.03 11.71
C VAL A 115 22.89 4.94 10.22
N ARG A 116 23.73 5.87 9.75
CA ARG A 116 24.18 5.90 8.36
C ARG A 116 25.13 4.74 8.08
N ARG A 117 24.96 4.07 6.94
CA ARG A 117 25.96 3.10 6.46
C ARG A 117 27.15 3.82 5.87
N SER A 118 28.34 3.40 6.29
CA SER A 118 29.60 3.99 5.85
C SER A 118 29.71 4.01 4.33
N ARG A 119 30.09 5.17 3.80
CA ARG A 119 30.23 5.46 2.36
C ARG A 119 31.70 5.54 1.94
N HIS A 120 32.63 5.31 2.86
CA HIS A 120 34.06 5.52 2.61
C HIS A 120 34.62 4.35 1.80
N ARG A 121 35.35 4.66 0.71
CA ARG A 121 35.90 3.68 -0.24
C ARG A 121 36.73 2.59 0.46
N PHE A 122 37.44 2.95 1.51
CA PHE A 122 38.33 2.06 2.25
C PHE A 122 37.71 1.51 3.54
N ALA A 123 36.47 1.88 3.87
CA ALA A 123 35.80 1.35 5.04
C ALA A 123 35.14 0.01 4.72
N HIS A 124 35.14 -0.88 5.72
CA HIS A 124 34.44 -2.16 5.62
C HIS A 124 32.94 -1.95 5.39
N GLN A 125 32.41 -2.58 4.35
CA GLN A 125 31.00 -2.52 4.00
C GLN A 125 30.25 -3.57 4.79
N PHE A 126 29.62 -3.17 5.89
CA PHE A 126 28.88 -4.11 6.73
C PHE A 126 27.71 -4.73 5.99
N SER A 127 27.62 -6.05 6.00
CA SER A 127 26.47 -6.80 5.50
C SER A 127 25.27 -6.64 6.44
N ILE A 128 24.06 -6.91 5.95
CA ILE A 128 22.85 -6.86 6.78
C ILE A 128 22.95 -7.85 7.95
N ARG A 129 23.58 -9.01 7.74
CA ARG A 129 23.81 -10.01 8.79
C ARG A 129 24.72 -9.47 9.89
N GLU A 130 25.81 -8.80 9.53
CA GLU A 130 26.71 -8.17 10.49
C GLU A 130 26.03 -7.04 11.26
N ILE A 131 25.31 -6.16 10.54
CA ILE A 131 24.52 -5.08 11.16
C ILE A 131 23.52 -5.68 12.15
N SER A 132 22.82 -6.74 11.76
CA SER A 132 21.87 -7.44 12.63
C SER A 132 22.57 -8.03 13.85
N LYS A 133 23.75 -8.64 13.70
CA LYS A 133 24.55 -9.17 14.81
C LYS A 133 24.98 -8.06 15.79
N PHE A 134 25.46 -6.93 15.27
CA PHE A 134 25.82 -5.77 16.11
C PHE A 134 24.61 -5.17 16.80
N ALA A 135 23.48 -5.10 16.12
CA ALA A 135 22.22 -4.61 16.67
C ALA A 135 21.68 -5.53 17.77
N SER A 136 21.70 -6.86 17.56
CA SER A 136 21.36 -7.85 18.59
C SER A 136 22.24 -7.71 19.83
N ASN A 137 23.56 -7.53 19.66
CA ASN A 137 24.49 -7.32 20.77
C ASN A 137 24.24 -6.02 21.55
N ARG A 138 23.57 -5.03 20.95
CA ARG A 138 23.19 -3.75 21.55
C ARG A 138 21.73 -3.72 22.01
N ASN A 139 21.09 -4.88 22.09
CA ASN A 139 19.71 -5.07 22.51
C ASN A 139 18.69 -4.31 21.65
N PHE A 140 18.96 -4.17 20.34
CA PHE A 140 17.93 -3.73 19.40
C PHE A 140 16.94 -4.88 19.15
N THR A 141 15.66 -4.55 19.07
CA THR A 141 14.57 -5.52 18.81
C THR A 141 14.32 -5.69 17.32
N ALA A 142 14.60 -4.67 16.51
CA ALA A 142 14.43 -4.72 15.07
C ALA A 142 15.44 -3.85 14.32
N VAL A 143 15.68 -4.21 13.06
CA VAL A 143 16.43 -3.39 12.10
C VAL A 143 15.53 -3.09 10.92
N VAL A 144 15.39 -1.81 10.59
CA VAL A 144 14.63 -1.31 9.45
C VAL A 144 15.61 -0.75 8.43
N ILE A 145 15.52 -1.23 7.19
CA ILE A 145 16.42 -0.88 6.09
C ILE A 145 15.61 -0.20 5.00
N LEU A 146 15.87 1.09 4.80
CA LEU A 146 15.30 1.86 3.70
C LEU A 146 16.10 1.59 2.42
N ARG A 147 15.43 1.06 1.40
CA ARG A 147 16.03 0.83 0.07
C ARG A 147 15.74 1.99 -0.86
N GLU A 148 16.79 2.42 -1.54
CA GLU A 148 16.75 3.47 -2.56
C GLU A 148 16.86 2.87 -3.96
N ASP A 149 16.13 3.45 -4.90
CA ASP A 149 16.46 3.40 -6.32
C ASP A 149 16.24 4.78 -6.93
N GLN A 150 17.16 5.22 -7.80
CA GLN A 150 17.12 6.55 -8.44
C GLN A 150 16.81 7.72 -7.46
N LYS A 151 17.45 7.74 -6.29
CA LYS A 151 17.22 8.76 -5.23
C LYS A 151 15.77 8.82 -4.74
N LYS A 152 15.01 7.74 -4.88
CA LYS A 152 13.64 7.62 -4.39
C LYS A 152 13.51 6.41 -3.47
N PRO A 153 12.72 6.50 -2.39
CA PRO A 153 12.41 5.35 -1.54
C PRO A 153 11.62 4.29 -2.33
N THR A 154 12.15 3.07 -2.47
CA THR A 154 11.53 1.98 -3.26
C THR A 154 11.21 0.73 -2.47
N GLY A 155 11.77 0.58 -1.28
CA GLY A 155 11.50 -0.57 -0.45
C GLY A 155 11.85 -0.36 1.00
N LEU A 156 11.27 -1.20 1.83
CA LEU A 156 11.51 -1.23 3.26
C LEU A 156 11.72 -2.69 3.63
N ASP A 157 12.88 -3.02 4.17
CA ASP A 157 13.14 -4.34 4.71
C ASP A 157 13.15 -4.27 6.24
N ILE A 158 12.44 -5.17 6.90
CA ILE A 158 12.31 -5.18 8.36
C ILE A 158 12.80 -6.53 8.86
N VAL A 159 13.80 -6.50 9.73
CA VAL A 159 14.37 -7.68 10.39
C VAL A 159 13.94 -7.67 11.84
N HIS A 160 13.26 -8.71 12.28
CA HIS A 160 13.01 -8.95 13.70
C HIS A 160 14.24 -9.63 14.31
N LEU A 161 14.82 -9.02 15.34
CA LEU A 161 16.02 -9.54 16.01
C LEU A 161 15.64 -10.42 17.21
N PRO A 162 16.50 -11.37 17.63
CA PRO A 162 17.91 -11.55 17.22
C PRO A 162 18.16 -12.42 15.98
N THR A 163 17.23 -13.30 15.61
CA THR A 163 17.46 -14.37 14.61
C THR A 163 16.78 -14.14 13.25
N GLY A 164 15.88 -13.16 13.14
CA GLY A 164 14.84 -13.11 12.11
C GLY A 164 13.52 -13.65 12.66
N PRO A 165 12.39 -13.45 11.96
CA PRO A 165 12.25 -13.35 10.49
C PRO A 165 12.57 -11.99 9.85
N MET A 166 12.78 -12.01 8.53
CA MET A 166 13.02 -10.82 7.70
C MET A 166 11.91 -10.66 6.66
N PHE A 167 11.33 -9.45 6.60
CA PHE A 167 10.26 -9.10 5.68
C PHE A 167 10.75 -8.07 4.68
N HIS A 168 10.47 -8.33 3.41
CA HIS A 168 10.81 -7.44 2.30
C HIS A 168 9.55 -6.80 1.76
N PHE A 169 9.47 -5.48 1.84
CA PHE A 169 8.38 -4.71 1.27
C PHE A 169 8.88 -3.88 0.09
N SER A 170 8.10 -3.83 -0.99
CA SER A 170 8.22 -2.75 -1.97
C SER A 170 7.40 -1.56 -1.48
N MET A 171 7.95 -0.36 -1.61
CA MET A 171 7.30 0.87 -1.20
C MET A 171 6.95 1.70 -2.43
N THR A 172 5.74 2.23 -2.44
CA THR A 172 5.23 3.12 -3.48
C THR A 172 4.52 4.32 -2.83
N ASN A 173 4.28 5.37 -3.62
CA ASN A 173 3.54 6.56 -3.19
C ASN A 173 4.10 7.24 -1.93
N TRP A 174 5.43 7.31 -1.80
CA TRP A 174 6.06 8.07 -0.73
C TRP A 174 5.74 9.56 -0.86
N VAL A 175 5.13 10.13 0.17
CA VAL A 175 4.88 11.56 0.29
C VAL A 175 5.24 12.00 1.70
N GLU A 176 6.15 12.96 1.79
CA GLU A 176 6.58 13.58 3.04
C GLU A 176 5.45 14.39 3.69
N GLY A 177 5.46 14.49 5.02
CA GLY A 177 4.45 15.23 5.77
C GLY A 177 4.30 16.68 5.33
N LYS A 178 5.40 17.38 5.03
CA LYS A 178 5.41 18.78 4.58
C LYS A 178 4.64 19.01 3.27
N ARG A 179 4.53 17.99 2.43
CA ARG A 179 3.82 18.05 1.14
C ARG A 179 2.32 17.75 1.27
N ILE A 180 1.86 17.36 2.46
CA ILE A 180 0.46 17.03 2.72
C ILE A 180 -0.28 18.32 3.14
N PRO A 181 -1.39 18.67 2.46
CA PRO A 181 -2.21 19.82 2.86
C PRO A 181 -2.79 19.63 4.26
N GLY A 182 -2.68 20.66 5.10
CA GLY A 182 -3.21 20.61 6.46
C GLY A 182 -2.50 19.64 7.40
N HIS A 183 -1.26 19.23 7.08
CA HIS A 183 -0.46 18.38 7.97
C HIS A 183 -0.25 19.04 9.34
N GLY A 184 -0.25 18.21 10.38
CA GLY A 184 0.13 18.64 11.72
C GLY A 184 1.61 18.38 12.02
N ASN A 185 2.09 18.93 13.12
CA ASN A 185 3.40 18.61 13.67
C ASN A 185 3.31 17.39 14.59
N SER A 186 4.20 16.41 14.35
CA SER A 186 4.37 15.24 15.21
C SER A 186 4.80 15.68 16.62
N THR A 187 4.26 15.01 17.63
CA THR A 187 4.72 15.11 19.03
C THR A 187 5.42 13.81 19.42
N GLU A 188 6.27 13.88 20.46
CA GLU A 188 7.12 12.77 20.92
C GLU A 188 6.36 11.59 21.56
N HIS A 189 5.06 11.77 21.82
CA HIS A 189 4.16 10.76 22.38
C HIS A 189 4.10 9.50 21.51
N TRP A 190 3.97 8.35 22.15
CA TRP A 190 3.85 7.09 21.44
C TRP A 190 2.44 6.90 20.88
N PRO A 191 2.31 6.67 19.55
CA PRO A 191 1.01 6.54 18.92
C PRO A 191 0.37 5.18 19.19
N GLU A 192 -0.96 5.14 19.17
CA GLU A 192 -1.74 3.92 19.08
C GLU A 192 -1.53 3.23 17.72
N LEU A 193 -1.64 1.90 17.65
CA LEU A 193 -1.49 1.14 16.41
C LEU A 193 -2.80 0.47 16.02
N ILE A 194 -3.31 0.81 14.82
CA ILE A 194 -4.48 0.16 14.22
C ILE A 194 -4.04 -0.69 13.04
N LEU A 195 -4.29 -2.00 13.12
CA LEU A 195 -4.04 -2.96 12.05
C LEU A 195 -5.37 -3.46 11.48
N ASN A 196 -5.69 -3.05 10.25
CA ASN A 196 -6.97 -3.37 9.61
C ASN A 196 -6.82 -4.41 8.50
N ASN A 197 -7.74 -5.38 8.46
CA ASN A 197 -7.88 -6.40 7.41
C ASN A 197 -6.70 -7.39 7.25
N PHE A 198 -6.00 -7.73 8.33
CA PHE A 198 -5.01 -8.82 8.33
C PHE A 198 -5.66 -10.14 8.77
N ARG A 199 -6.32 -10.83 7.84
CA ARG A 199 -7.14 -12.02 8.18
C ARG A 199 -6.49 -13.33 7.77
N THR A 200 -5.60 -13.33 6.79
CA THR A 200 -4.96 -14.57 6.36
C THR A 200 -3.82 -14.95 7.32
N PRO A 201 -3.30 -16.19 7.28
CA PRO A 201 -2.13 -16.57 8.07
C PRO A 201 -0.90 -15.69 7.81
N LEU A 202 -0.66 -15.31 6.56
CA LEU A 202 0.42 -14.40 6.20
C LEU A 202 0.14 -12.96 6.67
N GLY A 203 -1.13 -12.56 6.61
CA GLY A 203 -1.61 -11.31 7.18
C GLY A 203 -1.37 -11.22 8.67
N LEU A 204 -1.74 -12.25 9.43
CA LEU A 204 -1.49 -12.36 10.86
C LEU A 204 0.00 -12.28 11.18
N LEU A 205 0.83 -13.03 10.44
CA LEU A 205 2.29 -12.96 10.57
C LEU A 205 2.83 -11.54 10.36
N THR A 206 2.32 -10.85 9.33
CA THR A 206 2.70 -9.47 9.01
C THR A 206 2.17 -8.47 10.04
N ALA A 207 0.98 -8.68 10.57
CA ALA A 207 0.40 -7.87 11.64
C ALA A 207 1.21 -8.00 12.94
N HIS A 208 1.63 -9.22 13.28
CA HIS A 208 2.52 -9.46 14.42
C HIS A 208 3.86 -8.75 14.27
N LEU A 209 4.45 -8.74 13.07
CA LEU A 209 5.64 -7.92 12.78
C LEU A 209 5.39 -6.44 13.08
N PHE A 210 4.33 -5.83 12.54
CA PHE A 210 4.07 -4.42 12.80
C PHE A 210 3.81 -4.15 14.28
N ARG A 211 3.15 -5.07 14.99
CA ARG A 211 2.92 -4.97 16.42
C ARG A 211 4.23 -4.91 17.23
N THR A 212 5.29 -5.61 16.83
CA THR A 212 6.58 -5.57 17.56
C THR A 212 7.37 -4.28 17.35
N LEU A 213 6.99 -3.44 16.37
CA LEU A 213 7.64 -2.16 16.10
C LEU A 213 7.06 -1.00 16.93
N PHE A 214 5.94 -1.21 17.61
CA PHE A 214 5.27 -0.19 18.42
C PHE A 214 5.19 -0.65 19.88
N PRO A 215 5.25 0.29 20.84
CA PRO A 215 5.14 -0.05 22.24
C PRO A 215 3.75 -0.63 22.55
N PRO A 216 3.66 -1.63 23.45
CA PRO A 216 2.38 -2.23 23.81
C PRO A 216 1.45 -1.25 24.55
N GLN A 217 2.02 -0.25 25.23
CA GLN A 217 1.29 0.78 25.94
C GLN A 217 1.52 2.13 25.22
N PRO A 218 0.53 2.65 24.48
CA PRO A 218 0.61 3.94 23.80
C PRO A 218 0.27 5.10 24.76
N ASP A 219 0.66 6.31 24.39
CA ASP A 219 0.38 7.54 25.14
C ASP A 219 -0.91 8.18 24.62
N ILE A 220 -2.02 7.86 25.27
CA ILE A 220 -3.37 8.32 24.87
C ILE A 220 -3.47 9.86 24.91
N GLU A 221 -2.73 10.52 25.80
CA GLU A 221 -2.66 11.99 25.89
C GLU A 221 -2.20 12.64 24.58
N GLY A 222 -1.28 12.00 23.86
CA GLY A 222 -0.78 12.48 22.57
C GLY A 222 -1.84 12.49 21.46
N ARG A 223 -2.92 11.70 21.64
CA ARG A 223 -4.02 11.49 20.68
C ARG A 223 -3.52 11.18 19.28
N GLN A 224 -2.48 10.36 19.19
CA GLN A 224 -1.89 9.97 17.92
C GLN A 224 -2.18 8.51 17.64
N VAL A 225 -2.38 8.22 16.36
CA VAL A 225 -2.63 6.87 15.88
C VAL A 225 -1.90 6.62 14.57
N VAL A 226 -1.26 5.47 14.47
CA VAL A 226 -0.70 4.92 13.25
C VAL A 226 -1.65 3.83 12.75
N THR A 227 -2.12 3.99 11.52
CA THR A 227 -3.00 3.04 10.86
C THR A 227 -2.24 2.33 9.76
N VAL A 228 -2.23 1.01 9.82
CA VAL A 228 -1.82 0.13 8.72
C VAL A 228 -3.07 -0.55 8.19
N LEU A 229 -3.54 -0.06 7.04
CA LEU A 229 -4.72 -0.60 6.38
C LEU A 229 -4.31 -1.57 5.28
N ASN A 230 -4.67 -2.84 5.40
CA ASN A 230 -4.56 -3.79 4.31
C ASN A 230 -5.78 -3.67 3.37
N SER A 231 -5.52 -3.40 2.10
CA SER A 231 -6.51 -3.46 1.03
C SER A 231 -5.88 -4.06 -0.22
N ARG A 232 -6.31 -5.28 -0.57
CA ARG A 232 -5.84 -6.01 -1.76
C ARG A 232 -4.32 -6.20 -1.81
N ASP A 233 -3.72 -6.63 -0.71
CA ASP A 233 -2.26 -6.80 -0.50
C ASP A 233 -1.44 -5.49 -0.54
N TYR A 234 -2.11 -4.33 -0.59
CA TYR A 234 -1.47 -3.03 -0.37
C TYR A 234 -1.71 -2.59 1.06
N LEU A 235 -0.63 -2.25 1.73
CA LEU A 235 -0.61 -1.77 3.10
C LEU A 235 -0.45 -0.26 3.07
N PHE A 236 -1.53 0.46 3.38
CA PHE A 236 -1.50 1.91 3.47
C PHE A 236 -1.05 2.32 4.86
N PHE A 237 0.10 2.98 4.94
CA PHE A 237 0.66 3.49 6.18
C PHE A 237 0.32 4.97 6.32
N ARG A 238 -0.38 5.33 7.40
CA ARG A 238 -0.73 6.72 7.71
C ARG A 238 -0.70 6.95 9.21
N ARG A 239 -0.14 8.07 9.65
CA ARG A 239 -0.22 8.54 11.03
C ARG A 239 -1.20 9.72 11.09
N HIS A 240 -2.04 9.75 12.12
CA HIS A 240 -3.00 10.81 12.33
C HIS A 240 -2.96 11.27 13.79
N ARG A 241 -3.24 12.54 14.01
CA ARG A 241 -3.73 13.03 15.31
C ARG A 241 -5.25 13.05 15.27
N TYR A 242 -5.90 12.57 16.31
CA TYR A 242 -7.36 12.57 16.40
C TYR A 242 -7.87 13.53 17.48
N VAL A 243 -9.08 14.04 17.26
CA VAL A 243 -9.84 14.81 18.25
C VAL A 243 -11.29 14.36 18.20
N PHE A 244 -11.85 14.01 19.35
CA PHE A 244 -13.27 13.73 19.45
C PHE A 244 -14.05 15.04 19.42
N ARG A 245 -15.05 15.10 18.55
CA ARG A 245 -15.97 16.23 18.39
C ARG A 245 -17.38 15.71 18.20
N GLU A 246 -18.34 16.60 18.37
CA GLU A 246 -19.72 16.29 18.03
C GLU A 246 -19.88 16.04 16.52
N LYS A 247 -20.76 15.10 16.22
CA LYS A 247 -21.10 14.68 14.87
C LYS A 247 -21.82 15.83 14.16
N ARG A 248 -21.32 16.18 12.97
CA ARG A 248 -22.04 17.09 12.05
C ARG A 248 -23.19 16.35 11.39
N GLU A 249 -24.25 17.06 11.02
CA GLU A 249 -25.43 16.47 10.36
C GLU A 249 -25.09 15.67 9.09
N THR A 250 -24.05 16.07 8.36
CA THR A 250 -23.59 15.42 7.12
C THR A 250 -22.79 14.13 7.34
N GLU A 251 -22.35 13.86 8.57
CA GLU A 251 -21.48 12.74 8.87
C GLU A 251 -22.29 11.53 9.36
N LYS A 252 -21.89 10.31 8.96
CA LYS A 252 -22.55 9.08 9.42
C LYS A 252 -22.26 8.81 10.90
N ALA A 253 -23.19 8.19 11.61
CA ALA A 253 -22.97 7.73 12.98
C ALA A 253 -21.90 6.64 13.02
N VAL A 254 -21.21 6.53 14.17
CA VAL A 254 -20.26 5.43 14.41
C VAL A 254 -21.06 4.16 14.68
N VAL A 255 -20.99 3.23 13.72
CA VAL A 255 -21.64 1.92 13.82
C VAL A 255 -20.62 0.86 14.19
N GLY A 256 -21.02 -0.08 15.04
CA GLY A 256 -20.25 -1.28 15.33
C GLY A 256 -20.23 -2.25 14.14
N THR A 257 -19.54 -3.38 14.32
CA THR A 257 -19.53 -4.49 13.36
C THR A 257 -20.94 -4.99 13.00
N ASP A 258 -21.87 -4.83 13.95
CA ASP A 258 -23.23 -5.34 13.87
C ASP A 258 -24.20 -4.32 13.24
N GLY A 259 -23.67 -3.19 12.74
CA GLY A 259 -24.45 -2.12 12.10
C GLY A 259 -25.26 -1.25 13.07
N LYS A 260 -25.25 -1.55 14.37
CA LYS A 260 -25.88 -0.74 15.42
C LYS A 260 -24.95 0.40 15.86
N GLU A 261 -25.54 1.52 16.27
CA GLU A 261 -24.77 2.60 16.88
C GLU A 261 -24.09 2.12 18.16
N MET A 262 -22.83 2.51 18.32
CA MET A 262 -22.01 2.06 19.44
C MET A 262 -22.39 2.86 20.69
N LYS A 263 -22.93 2.18 21.71
CA LYS A 263 -23.30 2.80 22.99
C LYS A 263 -22.09 3.52 23.59
N GLY A 264 -22.24 4.82 23.86
CA GLY A 264 -21.17 5.69 24.40
C GLY A 264 -20.37 6.47 23.34
N ALA A 265 -20.56 6.19 22.05
CA ALA A 265 -20.04 7.00 20.94
C ALA A 265 -21.19 7.65 20.11
N GLU A 266 -22.39 7.68 20.68
CA GLU A 266 -23.58 8.28 20.07
C GLU A 266 -23.34 9.78 19.87
N GLY A 267 -23.50 10.25 18.64
CA GLY A 267 -23.27 11.67 18.31
C GLY A 267 -21.81 12.14 18.36
N ILE A 268 -20.82 11.26 18.57
CA ILE A 268 -19.39 11.62 18.60
C ILE A 268 -18.71 11.14 17.32
N ARG A 269 -17.81 11.97 16.78
CA ARG A 269 -16.95 11.62 15.63
C ARG A 269 -15.51 12.01 15.90
N ALA A 270 -14.58 11.18 15.44
CA ALA A 270 -13.17 11.53 15.43
C ALA A 270 -12.85 12.41 14.21
N GLY A 271 -12.48 13.67 14.45
CA GLY A 271 -11.73 14.46 13.48
C GLY A 271 -10.29 13.96 13.42
N MET A 272 -9.71 13.89 12.22
CA MET A 272 -8.35 13.40 12.01
C MET A 272 -7.53 14.42 11.23
N GLN A 273 -6.27 14.57 11.62
CA GLN A 273 -5.27 15.37 10.92
C GLN A 273 -4.07 14.47 10.60
N GLU A 274 -3.63 14.42 9.34
CA GLU A 274 -2.47 13.61 8.94
C GLU A 274 -1.17 14.17 9.56
N LEU A 275 -0.30 13.26 10.00
CA LEU A 275 1.03 13.53 10.54
C LEU A 275 2.06 12.68 9.80
N GLY A 276 3.30 13.17 9.71
CA GLY A 276 4.43 12.41 9.16
C GLY A 276 4.27 12.02 7.69
N PRO A 277 5.14 11.13 7.19
CA PRO A 277 5.07 10.65 5.82
C PRO A 277 3.91 9.65 5.62
N ARG A 278 3.33 9.65 4.41
CA ARG A 278 2.43 8.59 3.93
C ARG A 278 3.12 7.77 2.85
N PHE A 279 2.89 6.48 2.87
CA PHE A 279 3.41 5.58 1.84
C PHE A 279 2.58 4.29 1.79
N THR A 280 2.74 3.55 0.71
CA THR A 280 2.10 2.25 0.51
C THR A 280 3.18 1.18 0.47
N LEU A 281 3.04 0.16 1.31
CA LEU A 281 3.89 -1.02 1.29
C LEU A 281 3.17 -2.18 0.61
N LYS A 282 3.94 -3.06 0.00
CA LYS A 282 3.46 -4.34 -0.50
C LYS A 282 4.47 -5.42 -0.15
N LEU A 283 4.02 -6.46 0.53
CA LEU A 283 4.88 -7.56 0.94
C LEU A 283 5.36 -8.34 -0.30
N ARG A 284 6.67 -8.51 -0.43
CA ARG A 284 7.32 -9.20 -1.54
C ARG A 284 7.95 -10.52 -1.14
N ARG A 285 8.52 -10.61 0.06
CA ARG A 285 9.15 -11.83 0.56
C ARG A 285 9.16 -11.87 2.08
N VAL A 286 9.02 -13.07 2.62
CA VAL A 286 9.24 -13.39 4.03
C VAL A 286 10.28 -14.49 4.11
N ASP A 287 11.44 -14.15 4.68
CA ASP A 287 12.53 -15.08 4.96
C ASP A 287 12.42 -15.60 6.40
N LYS A 288 12.76 -16.86 6.62
CA LYS A 288 12.67 -17.52 7.93
C LYS A 288 13.60 -16.91 8.97
N GLY A 289 14.79 -16.51 8.53
CA GLY A 289 15.79 -15.82 9.33
C GLY A 289 16.28 -14.56 8.62
N ILE A 290 17.56 -14.23 8.83
CA ILE A 290 18.18 -13.05 8.24
C ILE A 290 18.72 -13.38 6.85
N GLN A 291 18.22 -12.65 5.84
CA GLN A 291 18.53 -12.79 4.41
C GLN A 291 18.06 -14.12 3.78
N ARG A 292 18.09 -14.14 2.43
CA ARG A 292 17.60 -15.24 1.59
C ARG A 292 18.19 -16.62 1.90
N ALA A 293 19.45 -16.68 2.36
CA ALA A 293 20.12 -17.94 2.69
C ALA A 293 19.46 -18.71 3.86
N SER A 294 18.64 -18.04 4.67
CA SER A 294 17.89 -18.67 5.76
C SER A 294 16.64 -19.47 5.30
N GLY A 295 16.31 -19.39 4.01
CA GLY A 295 15.12 -20.00 3.43
C GLY A 295 13.91 -19.06 3.42
N GLN A 296 13.03 -19.25 2.43
CA GLN A 296 11.83 -18.44 2.22
C GLN A 296 10.61 -19.17 2.80
N GLU A 297 9.83 -18.51 3.63
CA GLU A 297 8.49 -18.99 3.99
C GLU A 297 7.47 -18.62 2.90
N TRP A 298 7.62 -17.41 2.34
CA TRP A 298 6.74 -16.92 1.30
C TRP A 298 7.45 -15.93 0.38
N GLU A 299 7.16 -16.00 -0.92
CA GLU A 299 7.67 -15.06 -1.92
C GLU A 299 6.56 -14.73 -2.92
N TRP A 300 6.40 -13.44 -3.20
CA TRP A 300 5.45 -12.94 -4.19
C TRP A 300 5.91 -13.36 -5.59
N LYS A 301 4.99 -13.92 -6.38
CA LYS A 301 5.23 -14.27 -7.79
C LYS A 301 4.30 -13.44 -8.67
N GLY A 302 4.80 -12.93 -9.80
CA GLY A 302 4.01 -12.09 -10.73
C GLY A 302 2.70 -12.73 -11.20
N GLY A 303 2.67 -14.07 -11.35
CA GLY A 303 1.45 -14.80 -11.69
C GLY A 303 0.32 -14.71 -10.65
N MET A 304 0.62 -14.35 -9.40
CA MET A 304 -0.38 -14.22 -8.34
C MET A 304 -1.36 -13.07 -8.58
N GLU A 305 -0.96 -12.03 -9.34
CA GLU A 305 -1.85 -10.90 -9.68
C GLU A 305 -2.84 -11.21 -10.80
N LYS A 306 -2.64 -12.30 -11.55
CA LYS A 306 -3.57 -12.71 -12.62
C LYS A 306 -4.96 -12.99 -12.05
N THR A 307 -5.02 -13.59 -10.86
CA THR A 307 -6.28 -13.83 -10.14
C THR A 307 -6.63 -12.61 -9.27
N ARG A 308 -7.33 -11.64 -9.86
CA ARG A 308 -7.66 -10.34 -9.23
C ARG A 308 -8.62 -10.42 -8.02
N THR A 309 -9.08 -11.61 -7.66
CA THR A 309 -9.99 -11.90 -6.54
C THR A 309 -9.29 -12.55 -5.35
N LYS A 310 -8.02 -12.95 -5.49
CA LYS A 310 -7.27 -13.68 -4.45
C LYS A 310 -6.18 -12.80 -3.86
N PHE A 311 -6.29 -12.51 -2.57
CA PHE A 311 -5.33 -11.72 -1.80
C PHE A 311 -4.61 -12.60 -0.77
N GLN A 312 -3.35 -12.29 -0.49
CA GLN A 312 -2.48 -13.11 0.37
C GLN A 312 -2.37 -12.61 1.80
N LEU A 313 -2.69 -11.33 2.10
CA LEU A 313 -2.68 -10.71 3.43
C LEU A 313 -4.08 -10.66 4.04
#